data_AF-A0A524KQJ1-F1
#
_entry.id   AF-A0A524KQJ1-F1
#
_cell.length_a   1.000
_cell.length_b   1.000
_cell.length_c   1.000
_cell.angle_alpha   90.00
_cell.angle_beta   90.00
_cell.angle_gamma   90.00
#
_symmetry.space_group_name_H-M   'P 1'
#
loop_
_entity.id
_entity.type
_entity.pdbx_description
1 polymer ?
#
loop_
_entity_poly.entity_id
_entity_poly.type
_entity_poly.pdbx_seq_one_letter_code
_entity_poly.pdbx_strand_id
1 'polypeptide(L)'
;SEHFNFIWQEKVCEPVLDPLFTDPERGEVFLPLEYCTSLNPKWFWNEGDCYSHPSVETMCGWYRQARAGNANFLLNAGPDKRGLMPEYHRHYLAAAAHALRLK
;
A
#
# COMPACT_ATOMS: atom_id res chain seq x y z
N SER A 1 15.61 0.72 5.23
CA SER A 1 15.49 1.28 3.87
C SER A 1 14.02 1.25 3.50
N GLU A 2 13.42 2.39 3.16
CA GLU A 2 12.00 2.42 2.79
C GLU A 2 11.82 1.93 1.35
N HIS A 3 10.89 0.98 1.16
CA HIS A 3 10.53 0.44 -0.15
C HIS A 3 9.47 1.35 -0.78
N PHE A 4 9.88 2.09 -1.83
CA PHE A 4 8.96 2.92 -2.61
C PHE A 4 8.65 2.33 -3.99
N ASN A 5 9.47 1.42 -4.49
CA ASN A 5 9.38 0.88 -5.84
C ASN A 5 8.86 -0.56 -5.80
N PHE A 6 7.82 -0.87 -6.59
CA PHE A 6 7.45 -2.26 -6.85
C PHE A 6 8.56 -2.89 -7.69
N ILE A 7 9.32 -3.81 -7.09
CA ILE A 7 10.37 -4.54 -7.80
C ILE A 7 9.79 -5.90 -8.19
N TRP A 8 9.70 -6.16 -9.49
CA TRP A 8 9.32 -7.46 -10.03
C TRP A 8 10.38 -7.95 -11.00
N GLN A 9 10.87 -9.19 -10.81
CA GLN A 9 11.94 -9.77 -11.62
C GLN A 9 13.16 -8.82 -11.76
N GLU A 10 13.60 -8.26 -10.63
CA GLU A 10 14.74 -7.32 -10.55
C GLU A 10 14.57 -6.00 -11.31
N LYS A 11 13.35 -5.70 -11.78
CA LYS A 11 13.03 -4.44 -12.46
C LYS A 11 12.12 -3.59 -11.57
N VAL A 12 12.40 -2.30 -11.55
CA VAL A 12 11.44 -1.32 -11.04
C VAL A 12 10.26 -1.30 -12.00
N CYS A 13 9.07 -1.59 -11.50
CA CYS A 13 7.84 -1.41 -12.22
C CYS A 13 7.24 -0.07 -11.83
N GLU A 14 7.13 0.82 -12.81
CA GLU A 14 6.38 2.05 -12.66
C GLU A 14 4.88 1.72 -12.79
N PRO A 15 4.03 2.22 -11.88
CA PRO A 15 2.58 2.00 -11.97
C PRO A 15 1.99 2.76 -13.17
N VAL A 16 0.98 2.17 -13.81
CA VAL A 16 0.14 2.90 -14.78
C VAL A 16 -0.77 3.84 -14.00
N LEU A 17 -0.68 5.13 -14.30
CA LEU A 17 -1.43 6.20 -13.60
C LEU A 17 -2.60 6.74 -14.42
N ASP A 18 -2.79 6.25 -15.64
CA ASP A 18 -3.91 6.60 -16.50
C ASP A 18 -5.04 5.56 -16.29
N PRO A 19 -6.23 5.98 -15.84
CA PRO A 19 -7.37 5.07 -15.72
C PRO A 19 -8.04 4.76 -17.07
N LEU A 20 -7.62 5.38 -18.18
CA LEU A 20 -8.15 5.10 -19.51
C LEU A 20 -7.32 4.03 -20.21
N PHE A 21 -7.97 2.94 -20.62
CA PHE A 21 -7.35 1.81 -21.30
C PHE A 21 -8.01 1.58 -22.65
N THR A 22 -7.22 1.14 -23.63
CA THR A 22 -7.73 0.73 -24.93
C THR A 22 -8.06 -0.76 -24.92
N ASP A 23 -9.34 -1.10 -24.97
CA ASP A 23 -9.85 -2.45 -25.18
C ASP A 23 -10.09 -2.70 -26.68
N PRO A 24 -9.57 -3.78 -27.28
CA PRO A 24 -9.72 -4.05 -28.72
C PRO A 24 -11.16 -4.20 -29.21
N GLU A 25 -12.10 -4.61 -28.35
CA GLU A 25 -13.50 -4.84 -28.70
C GLU A 25 -14.40 -3.66 -28.34
N ARG A 26 -14.04 -2.92 -27.28
CA ARG A 26 -14.89 -1.89 -26.66
C ARG A 26 -14.37 -0.47 -26.87
N GLY A 27 -13.16 -0.29 -27.40
CA GLY A 27 -12.52 1.01 -27.51
C GLY A 27 -12.00 1.50 -26.16
N GLU A 28 -12.10 2.79 -25.88
CA GLU A 28 -11.63 3.35 -24.61
C GLU A 28 -12.54 2.92 -23.44
N VAL A 29 -11.94 2.32 -22.42
CA VAL A 29 -12.61 1.90 -21.19
C VAL A 29 -11.95 2.53 -19.98
N PHE A 30 -12.78 2.94 -19.01
CA PHE A 30 -12.31 3.47 -17.73
C PHE A 30 -12.13 2.33 -16.72
N LEU A 31 -10.91 2.14 -16.22
CA LEU A 31 -10.57 1.21 -15.15
C LEU A 31 -10.06 2.00 -13.93
N PRO A 32 -10.79 2.00 -12.80
CA PRO A 32 -10.37 2.75 -11.62
C PRO A 32 -9.05 2.20 -11.06
N LEU A 33 -8.20 3.11 -10.60
CA LEU A 33 -6.88 2.78 -10.08
C LEU A 33 -6.95 2.31 -8.61
N GLU A 34 -6.05 1.39 -8.26
CA GLU A 34 -5.80 0.96 -6.89
C GLU A 34 -4.29 0.97 -6.62
N TYR A 35 -3.91 1.55 -5.49
CA TYR A 35 -2.56 1.48 -4.93
C TYR A 35 -2.58 0.50 -3.78
N CYS A 36 -1.84 -0.59 -3.92
CA CYS A 36 -1.77 -1.64 -2.91
C CYS A 36 -0.36 -1.77 -2.33
N THR A 37 -0.27 -1.95 -1.01
CA THR A 37 1.00 -2.21 -0.32
C THR A 37 0.77 -2.96 0.99
N SER A 38 1.83 -3.38 1.66
CA SER A 38 1.80 -4.14 2.92
C SER A 38 2.53 -3.39 4.04
N LEU A 39 2.03 -3.53 5.27
CA LEU A 39 2.73 -3.04 6.47
C LEU A 39 4.02 -3.81 6.77
N ASN A 40 4.12 -5.05 6.29
CA ASN A 40 5.34 -5.84 6.37
C ASN A 40 6.04 -5.81 4.99
N PRO A 41 7.35 -6.11 4.92
CA PRO A 41 8.07 -6.18 3.64
C PRO A 41 7.46 -7.18 2.65
N LYS A 42 6.71 -8.16 3.17
CA LYS A 42 5.99 -9.18 2.40
C LYS A 42 4.49 -9.07 2.67
N TRP A 43 3.69 -9.65 1.78
CA TRP A 43 2.23 -9.70 1.92
C TRP A 43 1.78 -10.60 3.07
N PHE A 44 2.44 -11.74 3.25
CA PHE A 44 2.20 -12.63 4.37
C PHE A 44 3.15 -12.31 5.52
N TRP A 45 2.66 -12.52 6.74
CA TRP A 45 3.49 -12.41 7.94
C TRP A 45 4.62 -13.43 7.92
N ASN A 46 5.84 -13.00 8.24
CA ASN A 46 6.96 -13.89 8.55
C ASN A 46 7.62 -13.50 9.86
N GLU A 47 8.24 -14.49 10.48
CA GLU A 47 9.01 -14.30 11.68
C GLU A 47 10.24 -13.43 11.38
N GLY A 48 10.40 -12.33 12.12
CA GLY A 48 11.48 -11.35 11.92
C GLY A 48 11.16 -10.20 10.95
N ASP A 49 10.01 -10.20 10.27
CA ASP A 49 9.62 -9.07 9.40
C ASP A 49 9.31 -7.78 10.22
N CYS A 50 9.11 -7.91 11.54
CA CYS A 50 8.83 -6.79 12.45
C CYS A 50 9.95 -5.74 12.53
N TYR A 51 11.17 -6.06 12.11
CA TYR A 51 12.30 -5.12 12.09
C TYR A 51 12.22 -4.08 10.95
N SER A 52 11.33 -4.29 9.98
CA SER A 52 11.14 -3.39 8.83
C SER A 52 9.66 -3.02 8.72
N HIS A 53 9.27 -1.98 9.45
CA HIS A 53 7.89 -1.48 9.52
C HIS A 53 7.82 -0.01 9.06
N PRO A 54 6.79 0.42 8.31
CA PRO A 54 6.67 1.80 7.86
C PRO A 54 6.41 2.76 9.03
N SER A 55 6.89 4.00 8.90
CA SER A 55 6.56 5.04 9.87
C SER A 55 5.13 5.56 9.67
N VAL A 56 4.62 6.31 10.66
CA VAL A 56 3.35 7.04 10.56
C VAL A 56 3.33 7.96 9.34
N GLU A 57 4.44 8.67 9.09
CA GLU A 57 4.59 9.58 7.97
C GLU A 57 4.54 8.85 6.63
N THR A 58 5.23 7.70 6.53
CA THR A 58 5.26 6.84 5.34
C THR A 58 3.86 6.38 4.95
N MET A 59 3.10 5.84 5.92
CA MET A 59 1.72 5.41 5.68
C MET A 59 0.81 6.56 5.24
N CYS A 60 0.97 7.74 5.86
CA CYS A 60 0.23 8.94 5.42
C CYS A 60 0.65 9.38 4.02
N GLY A 61 1.93 9.23 3.66
CA GLY A 61 2.47 9.51 2.33
C GLY A 61 1.83 8.63 1.26
N TRP A 62 1.79 7.32 1.47
CA TRP A 62 1.13 6.37 0.56
C TRP A 62 -0.35 6.70 0.36
N TYR A 63 -1.07 6.98 1.45
CA TYR A 63 -2.47 7.39 1.37
C TYR A 63 -2.65 8.67 0.51
N ARG A 64 -1.82 9.69 0.73
CA ARG A 64 -1.88 10.94 -0.05
C ARG A 64 -1.53 10.71 -1.52
N GLN A 65 -0.57 9.84 -1.81
CA GLN A 65 -0.18 9.49 -3.17
C GLN A 65 -1.33 8.82 -3.93
N ALA A 66 -1.97 7.81 -3.34
CA ALA A 66 -3.14 7.16 -3.92
C ALA A 66 -4.28 8.17 -4.16
N ARG A 67 -4.57 9.03 -3.16
CA ARG A 67 -5.59 10.08 -3.28
C ARG A 67 -5.28 11.09 -4.39
N ALA A 68 -4.02 11.47 -4.57
CA ALA A 68 -3.60 12.38 -5.64
C ALA A 68 -3.83 11.80 -7.04
N GLY A 69 -3.74 10.47 -7.18
CA GLY A 69 -4.05 9.74 -8.42
C GLY A 69 -5.52 9.36 -8.60
N ASN A 70 -6.44 9.87 -7.76
CA ASN A 70 -7.85 9.45 -7.73
C ASN A 70 -8.01 7.91 -7.63
N ALA A 71 -7.14 7.28 -6.84
CA ALA A 71 -7.06 5.84 -6.66
C ALA A 71 -7.53 5.40 -5.27
N ASN A 72 -8.02 4.17 -5.18
CA ASN A 72 -8.20 3.50 -3.89
C ASN A 72 -6.84 3.18 -3.26
N PHE A 73 -6.77 3.23 -1.93
CA PHE A 73 -5.59 2.79 -1.19
C PHE A 73 -5.90 1.52 -0.40
N LEU A 74 -5.26 0.42 -0.78
CA LEU A 74 -5.37 -0.88 -0.14
C LEU A 74 -4.10 -1.16 0.68
N LEU A 75 -4.23 -1.20 2.00
CA LEU A 75 -3.13 -1.49 2.91
C LEU A 75 -3.30 -2.86 3.57
N ASN A 76 -2.41 -3.78 3.26
CA ASN A 76 -2.41 -5.12 3.84
C ASN A 76 -1.79 -5.14 5.25
N ALA A 77 -2.52 -5.78 6.17
CA ALA A 77 -2.10 -6.07 7.53
C ALA A 77 -2.25 -7.58 7.77
N GLY A 78 -1.26 -8.35 7.32
CA GLY A 78 -1.29 -9.82 7.41
C GLY A 78 -1.33 -10.32 8.87
N PRO A 79 -2.20 -11.30 9.20
CA PRO A 79 -2.25 -11.89 10.53
C PRO A 79 -1.01 -12.75 10.81
N ASP A 80 -0.65 -12.89 12.09
CA ASP A 80 0.40 -13.80 12.54
C ASP A 80 -0.11 -15.26 12.69
N LYS A 81 0.78 -16.17 13.12
CA LYS A 81 0.48 -17.61 13.34
C LYS A 81 -0.64 -17.87 14.36
N ARG A 82 -1.08 -16.87 15.14
CA ARG A 82 -2.19 -16.97 16.10
C ARG A 82 -3.53 -16.55 15.48
N GLY A 83 -3.52 -16.11 14.21
CA GLY A 83 -4.69 -15.54 13.53
C GLY A 83 -5.00 -14.12 13.97
N LEU A 84 -4.05 -13.42 14.61
CA LEU A 84 -4.21 -12.05 15.11
C LEU A 84 -3.39 -11.08 14.27
N MET A 85 -3.85 -9.83 14.15
CA MET A 85 -2.98 -8.75 13.65
C MET A 85 -1.83 -8.56 14.64
N PRO A 86 -0.56 -8.53 14.20
CA PRO A 86 0.56 -8.25 15.09
C PRO A 86 0.38 -6.92 15.85
N GLU A 87 0.56 -6.96 17.18
CA GLU A 87 0.24 -5.81 18.06
C GLU A 87 1.04 -4.55 17.69
N TYR A 88 2.26 -4.72 17.18
CA TYR A 88 3.11 -3.59 16.77
C TYR A 88 2.48 -2.75 15.65
N HIS A 89 1.61 -3.30 14.79
CA HIS A 89 0.92 -2.50 13.76
C HIS A 89 -0.11 -1.53 14.36
N ARG A 90 -0.74 -1.92 15.48
CA ARG A 90 -1.92 -1.23 16.03
C ARG A 90 -1.65 0.23 16.36
N HIS A 91 -0.56 0.50 17.06
CA HIS A 91 -0.19 1.86 17.47
C HIS A 91 0.04 2.77 16.27
N TYR A 92 0.79 2.28 15.28
CA TYR A 92 1.16 3.04 14.08
C TYR A 92 -0.04 3.32 13.18
N LEU A 93 -0.93 2.34 12.97
CA LEU A 93 -2.16 2.52 12.21
C LEU A 93 -3.09 3.56 12.85
N ALA A 94 -3.28 3.49 14.17
CA ALA A 94 -4.11 4.46 14.89
C ALA A 94 -3.52 5.88 14.80
N ALA A 95 -2.21 6.01 14.95
CA ALA A 95 -1.51 7.28 14.82
C ALA A 95 -1.60 7.86 13.40
N ALA A 96 -1.48 7.03 12.36
CA ALA A 96 -1.66 7.44 10.97
C ALA A 96 -3.09 7.92 10.69
N ALA A 97 -4.10 7.16 11.14
CA ALA A 97 -5.50 7.56 11.01
C ALA A 97 -5.78 8.91 11.70
N HIS A 98 -5.23 9.13 12.90
CA HIS A 98 -5.33 10.41 13.59
C HIS A 98 -4.65 11.54 12.81
N ALA A 99 -3.41 11.33 12.34
CA ALA A 99 -2.66 12.32 11.57
C ALA A 99 -3.34 12.72 10.25
N LEU A 100 -4.06 11.79 9.60
CA LEU A 100 -4.83 12.05 8.38
C LEU A 100 -6.13 12.81 8.63
N ARG A 101 -6.71 12.75 9.83
CA ARG A 101 -7.95 13.50 10.18
C ARG A 101 -7.72 14.97 10.52
N LEU A 102 -6.49 15.32 10.89
CA LEU A 102 -6.12 16.68 11.29
C LEU A 102 -5.73 17.58 10.11
N LYS A 103 -5.77 17.06 8.87
CA LYS A 103 -5.42 17.78 7.64
C LYS A 103 -6.56 17.67 6.64
#